data_AF-A0A7Z9RXJ5-F1
#
_entry.id   AF-A0A7Z9RXJ5-F1
#
_cell.length_a   1.000
_cell.length_b   1.000
_cell.length_c   1.000
_cell.angle_alpha   90.00
_cell.angle_beta   90.00
_cell.angle_gamma   90.00
#
_symmetry.space_group_name_H-M   'P 1'
#
loop_
_entity.id
_entity.type
_entity.pdbx_description
1 polymer ?
#
loop_
_entity_poly.entity_id
_entity_poly.type
_entity_poly.pdbx_seq_one_letter_code
_entity_poly.pdbx_strand_id
1 'polypeptide(L)'
;APDSAHGNKTAAPDYMPVFYKWLQDSLLPFSENGKLRISLSTRPISGNAEHLVFLITPELPVKNIAVGVGCERGTKPQELISLVQKTLQENDIAPERVAVVVSLDLKSNEPAVHAVAEYLSEISGSECPARFFEAATLEAQTPNLQNPSEIVFREVGCHGVAEGAALAAVTASGTTDAAGKSVSCGNLRVPKMKSARATCAVVESVDLLDPQKIGRAQGTLFIVGTGPGTPKWRIPEAEKMIRKATDWVGYGLYLDLISDLDNGQNQHRFDLGQEEVRVCHALNLAAQGKTVALVSSGDPGIYAMATLVFELLETGRSSIAGRSGVAEKSGSAGRPGAAIDSAAEWQRIRVEVSPGISALQAASARIGAPLGHDFCTISL
;
A
#
# COMPACT_ATOMS: atom_id res chain seq x y z
N ALA A 1 -4.90 -41.55 20.42
CA ALA A 1 -3.57 -42.21 20.38
C ALA A 1 -2.90 -41.80 19.07
N PRO A 2 -1.58 -41.56 19.05
CA PRO A 2 -0.96 -40.68 18.06
C PRO A 2 -0.72 -41.44 16.76
N ASP A 3 -1.44 -41.07 15.69
CA ASP A 3 -1.08 -41.47 14.34
C ASP A 3 -0.56 -40.25 13.59
N SER A 4 0.74 -40.28 13.39
CA SER A 4 1.48 -39.53 12.38
C SER A 4 0.79 -39.65 11.02
N ALA A 5 0.20 -38.57 10.55
CA ALA A 5 -0.19 -38.42 9.16
C ALA A 5 0.26 -37.04 8.66
N HIS A 6 1.57 -36.90 8.46
CA HIS A 6 2.05 -36.12 7.32
C HIS A 6 1.59 -36.88 6.06
N GLY A 7 0.32 -36.68 5.69
CA GLY A 7 -0.23 -37.22 4.47
C GLY A 7 0.51 -36.58 3.31
N ASN A 8 1.22 -37.41 2.55
CA ASN A 8 1.77 -37.08 1.25
C ASN A 8 0.73 -36.28 0.44
N LYS A 9 1.00 -34.99 0.18
CA LYS A 9 0.28 -34.25 -0.85
C LYS A 9 0.54 -34.99 -2.17
N THR A 10 -0.47 -35.66 -2.74
CA THR A 10 -0.40 -36.13 -4.12
C THR A 10 -0.34 -34.91 -5.04
N ALA A 11 0.69 -34.84 -5.88
CA ALA A 11 0.84 -33.78 -6.88
C ALA A 11 -0.32 -33.83 -7.87
N ALA A 12 -0.87 -32.67 -8.24
CA ALA A 12 -1.89 -32.58 -9.28
C ALA A 12 -1.26 -32.86 -10.66
N PRO A 13 -1.94 -33.56 -11.58
CA PRO A 13 -1.46 -33.77 -12.96
C PRO A 13 -1.22 -32.45 -13.71
N ASP A 14 -0.22 -32.43 -14.60
CA ASP A 14 0.24 -31.23 -15.35
C ASP A 14 -0.80 -30.68 -16.34
N TYR A 15 -1.69 -29.79 -15.88
CA TYR A 15 -2.56 -28.98 -16.75
C TYR A 15 -2.71 -27.55 -16.19
N MET A 16 -2.45 -26.53 -17.03
CA MET A 16 -2.37 -25.08 -16.70
C MET A 16 -1.83 -24.80 -15.28
N PRO A 17 -0.50 -24.93 -15.07
CA PRO A 17 0.17 -24.89 -13.75
C PRO A 17 -0.15 -23.65 -12.89
N VAL A 18 -0.52 -22.59 -13.58
CA VAL A 18 -0.64 -21.21 -13.13
C VAL A 18 -1.89 -20.97 -12.27
N PHE A 19 -3.07 -21.32 -12.77
CA PHE A 19 -4.32 -21.13 -12.04
C PHE A 19 -4.45 -22.16 -10.92
N TYR A 20 -3.76 -23.31 -10.99
CA TYR A 20 -3.75 -24.24 -9.87
C TYR A 20 -2.85 -23.82 -8.72
N LYS A 21 -1.86 -22.94 -8.90
CA LYS A 21 -0.90 -22.69 -7.83
C LYS A 21 -1.54 -22.14 -6.56
N TRP A 22 -2.48 -21.19 -6.66
CA TRP A 22 -3.22 -20.72 -5.48
C TRP A 22 -4.03 -21.83 -4.80
N LEU A 23 -4.54 -22.79 -5.58
CA LEU A 23 -5.27 -23.95 -5.07
C LEU A 23 -4.30 -24.96 -4.42
N GLN A 24 -3.13 -25.21 -5.03
CA GLN A 24 -2.06 -26.04 -4.48
C GLN A 24 -1.46 -25.46 -3.19
N ASP A 25 -1.37 -24.13 -3.11
CA ASP A 25 -0.93 -23.34 -1.96
C ASP A 25 -2.02 -23.24 -0.88
N SER A 26 -3.27 -23.62 -1.19
CA SER A 26 -4.34 -23.67 -0.20
C SER A 26 -4.13 -24.81 0.81
N LEU A 27 -4.84 -24.74 1.93
CA LEU A 27 -4.85 -25.80 2.96
C LEU A 27 -5.75 -26.99 2.57
N LEU A 28 -6.28 -27.03 1.34
CA LEU A 28 -7.18 -28.10 0.90
C LEU A 28 -6.40 -29.40 0.60
N PRO A 29 -6.89 -30.57 1.03
CA PRO A 29 -6.29 -31.85 0.69
C PRO A 29 -6.60 -32.28 -0.75
N PHE A 30 -5.62 -32.81 -1.46
CA PHE A 30 -5.75 -33.33 -2.82
C PHE A 30 -5.71 -34.85 -2.85
N SER A 31 -6.48 -35.46 -3.75
CA SER A 31 -6.49 -36.91 -3.99
C SER A 31 -6.95 -37.19 -5.41
N GLU A 32 -6.31 -38.14 -6.10
CA GLU A 32 -6.75 -38.61 -7.43
C GLU A 32 -8.15 -39.24 -7.39
N ASN A 33 -8.57 -39.74 -6.22
CA ASN A 33 -9.88 -40.34 -5.98
C ASN A 33 -10.76 -39.47 -5.07
N GLY A 34 -10.50 -38.16 -5.04
CA GLY A 34 -11.27 -37.20 -4.24
C GLY A 34 -12.74 -37.17 -4.66
N LYS A 35 -13.64 -37.28 -3.68
CA LYS A 35 -15.09 -37.20 -3.90
C LYS A 35 -15.51 -35.81 -4.40
N LEU A 36 -14.91 -34.75 -3.84
CA LEU A 36 -15.09 -33.37 -4.28
C LEU A 36 -14.10 -33.05 -5.40
N ARG A 37 -14.62 -32.53 -6.52
CA ARG A 37 -13.83 -32.18 -7.70
C ARG A 37 -13.93 -30.69 -7.98
N ILE A 38 -12.81 -30.07 -8.36
CA ILE A 38 -12.77 -28.72 -8.91
C ILE A 38 -12.26 -28.85 -10.35
N SER A 39 -12.96 -28.26 -11.31
CA SER A 39 -12.53 -28.26 -12.71
C SER A 39 -12.53 -26.87 -13.29
N LEU A 40 -11.49 -26.57 -14.06
CA LEU A 40 -11.37 -25.34 -14.84
C LEU A 40 -11.79 -25.63 -16.26
N SER A 41 -12.68 -24.82 -16.80
CA SER A 41 -13.15 -25.01 -18.17
C SER A 41 -13.40 -23.68 -18.85
N THR A 42 -12.93 -23.57 -20.10
CA THR A 42 -13.30 -22.49 -21.01
C THR A 42 -14.61 -22.76 -21.76
N ARG A 43 -15.22 -23.92 -21.52
CA ARG A 43 -16.52 -24.35 -22.07
C ARG A 43 -17.51 -24.60 -20.93
N PRO A 44 -18.81 -24.34 -21.11
CA PRO A 44 -19.81 -24.63 -20.09
C PRO A 44 -19.87 -26.14 -19.81
N ILE A 45 -19.37 -26.52 -18.64
CA ILE A 45 -19.51 -27.87 -18.08
C ILE A 45 -20.40 -27.72 -16.84
N SER A 46 -21.40 -28.58 -16.70
CA SER A 46 -22.27 -28.57 -15.53
C SER A 46 -21.55 -29.14 -14.32
N GLY A 47 -21.46 -28.32 -13.27
CA GLY A 47 -21.08 -28.79 -11.94
C GLY A 47 -22.24 -29.46 -11.20
N ASN A 48 -21.96 -29.94 -9.99
CA ASN A 48 -22.95 -30.47 -9.05
C ASN A 48 -22.47 -30.27 -7.60
N ALA A 49 -23.20 -30.80 -6.62
CA ALA A 49 -22.87 -30.64 -5.19
C ALA A 49 -21.48 -31.17 -4.80
N GLU A 50 -20.89 -32.04 -5.62
CA GLU A 50 -19.58 -32.66 -5.42
C GLU A 50 -18.58 -32.24 -6.51
N HIS A 51 -18.97 -31.34 -7.43
CA HIS A 51 -18.15 -30.91 -8.56
C HIS A 51 -18.33 -29.42 -8.82
N LEU A 52 -17.40 -28.62 -8.34
CA LEU A 52 -17.33 -27.19 -8.62
C LEU A 52 -16.62 -26.97 -9.96
N VAL A 53 -17.33 -26.42 -10.94
CA VAL A 53 -16.74 -26.03 -12.23
C VAL A 53 -16.51 -24.52 -12.22
N PHE A 54 -15.25 -24.11 -12.26
CA PHE A 54 -14.88 -22.72 -12.48
C PHE A 54 -14.80 -22.50 -14.00
N LEU A 55 -15.84 -21.86 -14.51
CA LEU A 55 -15.91 -21.42 -15.90
C LEU A 55 -14.98 -20.22 -16.07
N ILE A 56 -13.81 -20.44 -16.66
CA ILE A 56 -12.99 -19.34 -17.18
C ILE A 56 -13.66 -18.92 -18.48
N THR A 57 -14.74 -18.17 -18.38
CA THR A 57 -15.34 -17.56 -19.56
C THR A 57 -14.32 -16.58 -20.17
N PRO A 58 -14.21 -16.49 -21.50
CA PRO A 58 -13.53 -15.36 -22.15
C PRO A 58 -14.11 -14.00 -21.72
N GLU A 59 -15.31 -14.01 -21.14
CA GLU A 59 -16.10 -12.88 -20.65
C GLU A 59 -15.79 -12.48 -19.20
N LEU A 60 -15.12 -13.33 -18.39
CA LEU A 60 -14.59 -12.93 -17.10
C LEU A 60 -13.13 -12.48 -17.27
N PRO A 61 -12.83 -11.20 -17.04
CA PRO A 61 -11.53 -10.65 -17.35
C PRO A 61 -10.47 -11.23 -16.42
N VAL A 62 -9.50 -11.93 -17.01
CA VAL A 62 -8.32 -12.44 -16.32
C VAL A 62 -7.50 -11.25 -15.81
N LYS A 63 -7.35 -11.10 -14.49
CA LYS A 63 -6.58 -10.04 -13.83
C LYS A 63 -5.07 -10.33 -13.91
N ASN A 64 -4.51 -10.32 -15.12
CA ASN A 64 -3.11 -10.65 -15.39
C ASN A 64 -2.31 -9.50 -16.05
N ILE A 65 -2.88 -8.30 -16.12
CA ILE A 65 -2.19 -7.12 -16.65
C ILE A 65 -1.72 -6.21 -15.52
N ALA A 66 -0.45 -5.80 -15.57
CA ALA A 66 0.08 -4.71 -14.78
C ALA A 66 0.35 -3.51 -15.68
N VAL A 67 -0.16 -2.34 -15.29
CA VAL A 67 0.13 -1.08 -16.00
C VAL A 67 1.15 -0.30 -15.20
N GLY A 68 2.37 -0.22 -15.73
CA GLY A 68 3.41 0.62 -15.17
C GLY A 68 3.26 2.05 -15.64
N VAL A 69 3.30 3.01 -14.72
CA VAL A 69 3.16 4.43 -15.03
C VAL A 69 4.29 5.23 -14.43
N GLY A 70 4.65 6.33 -15.07
CA GLY A 70 5.55 7.34 -14.51
C GLY A 70 5.26 8.70 -15.10
N CYS A 71 5.31 9.74 -14.28
CA CYS A 71 5.07 11.11 -14.70
C CYS A 71 5.93 12.11 -13.92
N GLU A 72 5.98 13.35 -14.41
CA GLU A 72 6.56 14.48 -13.67
C GLU A 72 5.65 14.89 -12.50
N ARG A 73 6.22 15.57 -11.50
CA ARG A 73 5.44 16.10 -10.37
C ARG A 73 4.33 17.05 -10.85
N GLY A 74 3.15 16.90 -10.29
CA GLY A 74 1.98 17.74 -10.60
C GLY A 74 1.47 17.53 -12.03
N THR A 75 1.62 16.33 -12.57
CA THR A 75 1.00 15.97 -13.84
C THR A 75 -0.51 15.95 -13.65
N LYS A 76 -1.27 16.50 -14.61
CA LYS A 76 -2.73 16.53 -14.49
C LYS A 76 -3.25 15.08 -14.52
N PRO A 77 -4.13 14.67 -13.59
CA PRO A 77 -4.71 13.32 -13.59
C PRO A 77 -5.24 12.87 -14.95
N GLN A 78 -5.97 13.76 -15.63
CA GLN A 78 -6.55 13.49 -16.95
C GLN A 78 -5.49 13.14 -18.02
N GLU A 79 -4.29 13.72 -17.95
CA GLU A 79 -3.23 13.43 -18.94
C GLU A 79 -2.78 11.97 -18.84
N LEU A 80 -2.52 11.49 -17.62
CA LEU A 80 -2.08 10.12 -17.41
C LEU A 80 -3.20 9.12 -17.65
N ILE A 81 -4.44 9.44 -17.23
CA ILE A 81 -5.64 8.62 -17.53
C ILE A 81 -5.81 8.46 -19.05
N SER A 82 -5.78 9.56 -19.81
CA SER A 82 -5.93 9.51 -21.27
C SER A 82 -4.79 8.74 -21.94
N LEU A 83 -3.56 8.85 -21.44
CA LEU A 83 -2.43 8.06 -21.95
C LEU A 83 -2.65 6.56 -21.72
N VAL A 84 -3.06 6.15 -20.51
CA VAL A 84 -3.33 4.75 -20.19
C VAL A 84 -4.52 4.22 -20.99
N GLN A 85 -5.63 4.95 -21.03
CA GLN A 85 -6.83 4.58 -21.80
C GLN A 85 -6.50 4.37 -23.28
N LYS A 86 -5.79 5.32 -23.90
CA LYS A 86 -5.35 5.22 -25.29
C LYS A 86 -4.46 4.00 -25.50
N THR A 87 -3.51 3.77 -24.61
CA THR A 87 -2.58 2.65 -24.69
C THR A 87 -3.29 1.30 -24.60
N LEU A 88 -4.26 1.15 -23.71
CA LEU A 88 -5.06 -0.07 -23.59
C LEU A 88 -5.93 -0.28 -24.84
N GLN A 89 -6.59 0.77 -25.33
CA GLN A 89 -7.45 0.72 -26.50
C GLN A 89 -6.70 0.38 -27.79
N GLU A 90 -5.55 1.01 -28.06
CA GLU A 90 -4.75 0.79 -29.28
C GLU A 90 -4.10 -0.60 -29.32
N ASN A 91 -4.05 -1.33 -28.20
CA ASN A 91 -3.42 -2.64 -28.08
C ASN A 91 -4.41 -3.77 -27.74
N ASP A 92 -5.73 -3.51 -27.91
CA ASP A 92 -6.82 -4.45 -27.65
C ASP A 92 -6.73 -5.09 -26.25
N ILE A 93 -6.47 -4.25 -25.24
CA ILE A 93 -6.41 -4.65 -23.83
C ILE A 93 -7.67 -4.16 -23.13
N ALA A 94 -8.52 -5.11 -22.74
CA ALA A 94 -9.69 -4.84 -21.91
C ALA A 94 -9.25 -4.29 -20.53
N PRO A 95 -9.73 -3.10 -20.10
CA PRO A 95 -9.33 -2.50 -18.83
C PRO A 95 -9.59 -3.38 -17.60
N GLU A 96 -10.58 -4.26 -17.69
CA GLU A 96 -10.95 -5.17 -16.63
C GLU A 96 -9.89 -6.24 -16.37
N ARG A 97 -8.99 -6.49 -17.34
CA ARG A 97 -7.82 -7.37 -17.15
C ARG A 97 -6.71 -6.73 -16.34
N VAL A 98 -6.75 -5.41 -16.15
CA VAL A 98 -5.76 -4.70 -15.34
C VAL A 98 -6.01 -5.01 -13.87
N ALA A 99 -5.00 -5.62 -13.25
CA ALA A 99 -5.02 -5.99 -11.84
C ALA A 99 -4.47 -4.88 -10.96
N VAL A 100 -3.46 -4.15 -11.44
CA VAL A 100 -2.69 -3.23 -10.62
C VAL A 100 -2.06 -2.13 -11.47
N VAL A 101 -2.03 -0.92 -10.92
CA VAL A 101 -1.21 0.19 -11.43
C VAL A 101 0.06 0.24 -10.61
N VAL A 102 1.21 0.24 -11.27
CA VAL A 102 2.51 0.19 -10.58
C VAL A 102 3.40 1.37 -10.96
N SER A 103 4.16 1.87 -10.00
CA SER A 103 5.10 2.96 -10.23
C SER A 103 6.30 2.91 -9.28
N LEU A 104 7.19 3.89 -9.42
CA LEU A 104 8.27 4.14 -8.47
C LEU A 104 7.72 4.80 -7.20
N ASP A 105 8.25 4.45 -6.04
CA ASP A 105 7.86 4.98 -4.73
C ASP A 105 8.03 6.50 -4.58
N LEU A 106 8.93 7.13 -5.34
CA LEU A 106 9.03 8.60 -5.44
C LEU A 106 7.74 9.24 -5.97
N LYS A 107 6.87 8.46 -6.61
CA LYS A 107 5.58 8.88 -7.17
C LYS A 107 4.40 8.43 -6.30
N SER A 108 4.61 7.91 -5.09
CA SER A 108 3.53 7.39 -4.26
C SER A 108 2.53 8.44 -3.77
N ASN A 109 2.91 9.72 -3.80
CA ASN A 109 2.01 10.84 -3.51
C ASN A 109 1.55 11.61 -4.75
N GLU A 110 1.82 11.11 -5.96
CA GLU A 110 1.43 11.81 -7.19
C GLU A 110 -0.06 11.55 -7.49
N PRO A 111 -0.92 12.58 -7.49
CA PRO A 111 -2.37 12.40 -7.68
C PRO A 111 -2.73 11.73 -9.00
N ALA A 112 -1.95 11.96 -10.05
CA ALA A 112 -2.20 11.33 -11.34
C ALA A 112 -2.12 9.80 -11.30
N VAL A 113 -1.20 9.22 -10.53
CA VAL A 113 -1.03 7.76 -10.44
C VAL A 113 -2.25 7.13 -9.74
N HIS A 114 -2.70 7.74 -8.65
CA HIS A 114 -3.89 7.28 -7.92
C HIS A 114 -5.17 7.45 -8.75
N ALA A 115 -5.29 8.52 -9.50
CA ALA A 115 -6.46 8.74 -10.36
C ALA A 115 -6.57 7.71 -11.49
N VAL A 116 -5.45 7.18 -12.00
CA VAL A 116 -5.48 6.05 -12.95
C VAL A 116 -6.00 4.78 -12.28
N ALA A 117 -5.53 4.49 -11.06
CA ALA A 117 -5.98 3.33 -10.29
C ALA A 117 -7.48 3.42 -9.96
N GLU A 118 -7.96 4.59 -9.56
CA GLU A 118 -9.38 4.87 -9.33
C GLU A 118 -10.20 4.72 -10.61
N TYR A 119 -9.78 5.36 -11.71
CA TYR A 119 -10.44 5.24 -13.02
C TYR A 119 -10.56 3.79 -13.48
N LEU A 120 -9.48 3.00 -13.40
CA LEU A 120 -9.50 1.59 -13.76
C LEU A 120 -10.40 0.76 -12.83
N SER A 121 -10.46 1.12 -11.55
CA SER A 121 -11.34 0.46 -10.59
C SER A 121 -12.82 0.72 -10.91
N GLU A 122 -13.16 1.96 -11.26
CA GLU A 122 -14.53 2.37 -11.61
C GLU A 122 -15.02 1.69 -12.89
N ILE A 123 -14.25 1.76 -13.98
CA ILE A 123 -14.69 1.21 -15.27
C ILE A 123 -14.72 -0.31 -15.28
N SER A 124 -13.90 -0.97 -14.45
CA SER A 124 -13.89 -2.43 -14.37
C SER A 124 -14.82 -3.01 -13.32
N GLY A 125 -15.45 -2.17 -12.48
CA GLY A 125 -16.28 -2.61 -11.36
C GLY A 125 -15.53 -3.47 -10.31
N SER A 126 -14.20 -3.46 -10.32
CA SER A 126 -13.35 -4.28 -9.45
C SER A 126 -12.11 -3.50 -9.02
N GLU A 127 -11.58 -3.76 -7.83
CA GLU A 127 -10.45 -3.00 -7.28
C GLU A 127 -9.19 -3.15 -8.16
N CYS A 128 -8.56 -2.02 -8.49
CA CYS A 128 -7.29 -1.93 -9.20
C CYS A 128 -6.39 -0.92 -8.46
N PRO A 129 -5.64 -1.33 -7.43
CA PRO A 129 -4.92 -0.40 -6.57
C PRO A 129 -3.63 0.12 -7.24
N ALA A 130 -3.15 1.26 -6.75
CA ALA A 130 -1.81 1.75 -7.04
C ALA A 130 -0.79 1.12 -6.07
N ARG A 131 0.30 0.58 -6.60
CA ARG A 131 1.39 -0.04 -5.84
C ARG A 131 2.74 0.51 -6.29
N PHE A 132 3.70 0.51 -5.39
CA PHE A 132 4.97 1.21 -5.57
C PHE A 132 6.17 0.33 -5.26
N PHE A 133 7.25 0.53 -6.01
CA PHE A 133 8.52 -0.17 -5.85
C PHE A 133 9.65 0.81 -5.57
N GLU A 134 10.69 0.35 -4.89
CA GLU A 134 11.94 1.10 -4.74
C GLU A 134 12.72 1.15 -6.06
N ALA A 135 13.55 2.19 -6.21
CA ALA A 135 14.38 2.37 -7.41
C ALA A 135 15.28 1.15 -7.69
N ALA A 136 15.85 0.53 -6.66
CA ALA A 136 16.69 -0.66 -6.79
C ALA A 136 15.94 -1.86 -7.40
N THR A 137 14.67 -2.05 -7.04
CA THR A 137 13.83 -3.12 -7.61
C THR A 137 13.53 -2.87 -9.08
N LEU A 138 13.32 -1.60 -9.47
CA LEU A 138 13.12 -1.24 -10.87
C LEU A 138 14.41 -1.35 -11.68
N GLU A 139 15.54 -0.98 -11.08
CA GLU A 139 16.86 -1.08 -11.70
C GLU A 139 17.28 -2.54 -11.96
N ALA A 140 16.85 -3.48 -11.11
CA ALA A 140 17.05 -4.91 -11.37
C ALA A 140 16.37 -5.38 -12.68
N GLN A 141 15.40 -4.62 -13.21
CA GLN A 141 14.72 -4.89 -14.48
C GLN A 141 15.40 -4.24 -15.68
N THR A 142 16.49 -3.49 -15.51
CA THR A 142 17.22 -2.81 -16.61
C THR A 142 17.52 -3.72 -17.81
N PRO A 143 17.97 -4.98 -17.65
CA PRO A 143 18.21 -5.88 -18.78
C PRO A 143 16.95 -6.23 -19.61
N ASN A 144 15.76 -6.05 -19.03
CA ASN A 144 14.48 -6.38 -19.64
C ASN A 144 13.76 -5.13 -20.21
N LEU A 145 14.35 -3.94 -20.06
CA LEU A 145 13.77 -2.71 -20.58
C LEU A 145 13.99 -2.59 -22.09
N GLN A 146 13.01 -2.07 -22.81
CA GLN A 146 13.17 -1.70 -24.21
C GLN A 146 13.65 -0.25 -24.37
N ASN A 147 13.35 0.61 -23.40
CA ASN A 147 13.67 2.04 -23.46
C ASN A 147 14.43 2.53 -22.22
N PRO A 148 15.63 1.99 -21.92
CA PRO A 148 16.44 2.47 -20.80
C PRO A 148 16.91 3.92 -21.04
N SER A 149 16.99 4.71 -19.97
CA SER A 149 17.33 6.13 -20.05
C SER A 149 18.29 6.55 -18.93
N GLU A 150 19.48 6.99 -19.32
CA GLU A 150 20.49 7.53 -18.40
C GLU A 150 20.01 8.78 -17.66
N ILE A 151 19.16 9.58 -18.31
CA ILE A 151 18.57 10.77 -17.71
C ILE A 151 17.65 10.37 -16.55
N VAL A 152 16.83 9.32 -16.74
CA VAL A 152 15.95 8.80 -15.69
C VAL A 152 16.78 8.17 -14.57
N PHE A 153 17.83 7.43 -14.90
CA PHE A 153 18.72 6.84 -13.89
C PHE A 153 19.36 7.91 -13.00
N ARG A 154 19.88 8.99 -13.59
CA ARG A 154 20.45 10.11 -12.83
C ARG A 154 19.45 10.82 -11.93
N GLU A 155 18.18 10.87 -12.31
CA GLU A 155 17.14 11.58 -11.58
C GLU A 155 16.55 10.75 -10.44
N VAL A 156 16.26 9.47 -10.70
CA VAL A 156 15.46 8.64 -9.79
C VAL A 156 16.09 7.30 -9.43
N GLY A 157 17.30 7.02 -9.92
CA GLY A 157 18.06 5.81 -9.57
C GLY A 157 17.63 4.54 -10.30
N CYS A 158 16.80 4.64 -11.36
CA CYS A 158 16.48 3.52 -12.24
C CYS A 158 16.40 3.93 -13.72
N HIS A 159 16.74 3.04 -14.65
CA HIS A 159 16.76 3.37 -16.09
C HIS A 159 15.37 3.49 -16.74
N GLY A 160 14.31 3.02 -16.10
CA GLY A 160 12.95 3.10 -16.65
C GLY A 160 11.87 2.88 -15.60
N VAL A 161 11.08 3.91 -15.32
CA VAL A 161 10.00 3.83 -14.32
C VAL A 161 8.83 2.99 -14.80
N ALA A 162 8.20 3.34 -15.92
CA ALA A 162 6.99 2.66 -16.39
C ALA A 162 7.25 1.19 -16.75
N GLU A 163 8.23 0.92 -17.61
CA GLU A 163 8.60 -0.45 -17.99
C GLU A 163 9.12 -1.25 -16.78
N GLY A 164 10.06 -0.68 -16.01
CA GLY A 164 10.64 -1.35 -14.86
C GLY A 164 9.60 -1.71 -13.79
N ALA A 165 8.67 -0.81 -13.50
CA ALA A 165 7.60 -1.07 -12.52
C ALA A 165 6.64 -2.16 -13.02
N ALA A 166 6.24 -2.13 -14.29
CA ALA A 166 5.37 -3.16 -14.87
C ALA A 166 6.03 -4.54 -14.83
N LEU A 167 7.33 -4.63 -15.16
CA LEU A 167 8.10 -5.88 -15.13
C LEU A 167 8.35 -6.39 -13.70
N ALA A 168 8.63 -5.48 -12.78
CA ALA A 168 8.78 -5.80 -11.35
C ALA A 168 7.49 -6.38 -10.77
N ALA A 169 6.32 -5.92 -11.23
CA ALA A 169 5.03 -6.45 -10.78
C ALA A 169 4.90 -7.95 -11.05
N VAL A 170 5.25 -8.39 -12.25
CA VAL A 170 5.16 -9.82 -12.59
C VAL A 170 6.25 -10.64 -11.91
N THR A 171 7.44 -10.06 -11.70
CA THR A 171 8.51 -10.74 -10.95
C THR A 171 8.12 -10.95 -9.48
N ALA A 172 7.39 -10.00 -8.89
CA ALA A 172 6.89 -10.06 -7.51
C ALA A 172 5.71 -11.03 -7.34
N SER A 173 4.86 -11.18 -8.36
CA SER A 173 3.79 -12.18 -8.39
C SER A 173 4.25 -13.57 -8.84
N GLY A 174 5.48 -13.66 -9.35
CA GLY A 174 6.01 -14.85 -10.01
C GLY A 174 6.08 -16.06 -9.10
N THR A 175 5.91 -17.22 -9.73
CA THR A 175 6.06 -18.52 -9.10
C THR A 175 7.56 -18.83 -8.97
N THR A 176 8.00 -19.20 -7.77
CA THR A 176 9.35 -19.74 -7.58
C THR A 176 9.46 -21.09 -8.27
N ASP A 177 10.56 -21.31 -9.00
CA ASP A 177 10.91 -22.66 -9.47
C ASP A 177 11.29 -23.56 -8.28
N ALA A 178 11.50 -24.86 -8.56
CA ALA A 178 11.94 -25.84 -7.56
C ALA A 178 13.31 -25.50 -6.91
N ALA A 179 14.06 -24.54 -7.47
CA ALA A 179 15.32 -24.03 -6.93
C ALA A 179 15.15 -22.70 -6.16
N GLY A 180 13.91 -22.23 -5.96
CA GLY A 180 13.61 -20.99 -5.25
C GLY A 180 13.87 -19.72 -6.05
N LYS A 181 14.16 -19.81 -7.35
CA LYS A 181 14.38 -18.65 -8.22
C LYS A 181 13.04 -18.19 -8.80
N SER A 182 12.75 -16.89 -8.72
CA SER A 182 11.56 -16.32 -9.33
C SER A 182 11.67 -16.47 -10.85
N VAL A 183 10.77 -17.27 -11.45
CA VAL A 183 10.66 -17.37 -12.91
C VAL A 183 9.80 -16.20 -13.35
N SER A 184 10.33 -15.31 -14.18
CA SER A 184 9.56 -14.19 -14.73
C SER A 184 8.48 -14.72 -15.69
N CYS A 185 7.27 -14.96 -15.20
CA CYS A 185 6.13 -15.39 -16.00
C CYS A 185 5.34 -14.20 -16.55
N GLY A 186 5.99 -13.31 -17.31
CA GLY A 186 5.33 -12.25 -18.07
C GLY A 186 6.22 -11.57 -19.08
N ASN A 187 5.60 -10.99 -20.11
CA ASN A 187 6.29 -10.28 -21.18
C ASN A 187 5.80 -8.83 -21.27
N LEU A 188 6.69 -7.92 -21.64
CA LEU A 188 6.34 -6.55 -21.98
C LEU A 188 5.46 -6.57 -23.23
N ARG A 189 4.16 -6.40 -23.04
CA ARG A 189 3.17 -6.40 -24.12
C ARG A 189 3.16 -5.07 -24.86
N VAL A 190 3.24 -3.97 -24.12
CA VAL A 190 3.33 -2.63 -24.69
C VAL A 190 4.54 -1.92 -24.08
N PRO A 191 5.55 -1.54 -24.90
CA PRO A 191 6.69 -0.78 -24.41
C PRO A 191 6.29 0.65 -24.05
N LYS A 192 7.25 1.43 -23.58
CA LYS A 192 7.04 2.79 -23.10
C LYS A 192 6.31 3.69 -24.12
N MET A 193 5.05 3.98 -23.83
CA MET A 193 4.26 5.04 -24.44
C MET A 193 4.45 6.34 -23.66
N LYS A 194 4.35 7.48 -24.34
CA LYS A 194 4.69 8.80 -23.79
C LYS A 194 3.61 9.82 -24.14
N SER A 195 3.25 10.67 -23.18
CA SER A 195 2.59 11.96 -23.39
C SER A 195 3.62 13.09 -23.18
N ALA A 196 3.16 14.32 -22.99
CA ALA A 196 4.03 15.46 -22.72
C ALA A 196 4.80 15.30 -21.39
N ARG A 197 4.12 14.85 -20.32
CA ARG A 197 4.66 14.78 -18.95
C ARG A 197 4.52 13.40 -18.30
N ALA A 198 3.99 12.42 -19.02
CA ALA A 198 3.71 11.09 -18.52
C ALA A 198 4.18 9.98 -19.47
N THR A 199 4.34 8.79 -18.89
CA THR A 199 4.75 7.58 -19.56
C THR A 199 3.96 6.41 -19.00
N CYS A 200 3.62 5.44 -19.83
CA CYS A 200 3.05 4.18 -19.40
C CYS A 200 3.65 3.00 -20.18
N ALA A 201 3.59 1.82 -19.59
CA ALA A 201 3.98 0.57 -20.20
C ALA A 201 3.05 -0.53 -19.66
N VAL A 202 2.87 -1.59 -20.42
CA VAL A 202 1.95 -2.67 -20.07
C VAL A 202 2.67 -4.00 -20.14
N VAL A 203 2.59 -4.75 -19.05
CA VAL A 203 3.10 -6.12 -18.98
C VAL A 203 1.92 -7.07 -18.81
N GLU A 204 1.98 -8.17 -19.54
CA GLU A 204 1.05 -9.28 -19.40
C GLU A 204 1.74 -10.44 -18.72
N SER A 205 1.19 -10.86 -17.59
CA SER A 205 1.60 -12.09 -16.92
C SER A 205 0.84 -13.29 -17.49
N VAL A 206 1.49 -14.45 -17.47
CA VAL A 206 0.80 -15.72 -17.72
C VAL A 206 -0.20 -16.01 -16.59
N ASP A 207 0.06 -15.46 -15.40
CA ASP A 207 -0.63 -15.77 -14.14
C ASP A 207 -1.52 -14.61 -13.68
N LEU A 208 -2.49 -14.93 -12.82
CA LEU A 208 -3.25 -13.90 -12.12
C LEU A 208 -2.30 -13.11 -11.21
N LEU A 209 -2.40 -11.79 -11.28
CA LEU A 209 -1.66 -10.88 -10.43
C LEU A 209 -2.48 -10.60 -9.17
N ASP A 210 -1.89 -10.88 -8.02
CA ASP A 210 -2.42 -10.50 -6.70
C ASP A 210 -1.82 -9.15 -6.28
N PRO A 211 -2.59 -8.04 -6.33
CA PRO A 211 -2.06 -6.71 -6.02
C PRO A 211 -1.54 -6.58 -4.58
N GLN A 212 -1.98 -7.41 -3.65
CA GLN A 212 -1.52 -7.37 -2.25
C GLN A 212 -0.09 -7.85 -2.09
N LYS A 213 0.39 -8.71 -3.00
CA LYS A 213 1.77 -9.24 -3.05
C LYS A 213 2.71 -8.40 -3.92
N ILE A 214 2.19 -7.40 -4.63
CA ILE A 214 2.93 -6.57 -5.58
C ILE A 214 3.32 -5.25 -4.93
N GLY A 215 4.62 -4.98 -4.80
CA GLY A 215 5.13 -3.71 -4.26
C GLY A 215 4.54 -3.34 -2.89
N ARG A 216 4.54 -2.04 -2.56
CA ARG A 216 3.92 -1.47 -1.35
C ARG A 216 2.81 -0.47 -1.69
N ALA A 217 1.84 -0.30 -0.80
CA ALA A 217 0.86 0.78 -0.90
C ALA A 217 1.51 2.13 -0.56
N GLN A 218 0.85 3.22 -0.93
CA GLN A 218 1.11 4.50 -0.26
C GLN A 218 0.68 4.38 1.20
N GLY A 219 1.59 4.64 2.14
CA GLY A 219 1.23 4.59 3.54
C GLY A 219 0.38 5.78 3.97
N THR A 220 -0.35 5.58 5.05
CA THR A 220 -1.32 6.56 5.57
C THR A 220 -1.10 6.76 7.06
N LEU A 221 -1.09 8.01 7.50
CA LEU A 221 -1.13 8.40 8.90
C LEU A 221 -2.47 9.07 9.20
N PHE A 222 -3.31 8.39 9.99
CA PHE A 222 -4.50 8.96 10.60
C PHE A 222 -4.13 9.61 11.93
N ILE A 223 -4.39 10.91 12.09
CA ILE A 223 -4.28 11.60 13.38
C ILE A 223 -5.69 11.65 13.97
N VAL A 224 -5.93 10.88 15.03
CA VAL A 224 -7.30 10.58 15.47
C VAL A 224 -7.57 11.14 16.85
N GLY A 225 -8.63 11.97 16.96
CA GLY A 225 -9.21 12.39 18.23
C GLY A 225 -10.23 11.39 18.76
N THR A 226 -10.00 10.85 19.96
CA THR A 226 -10.93 9.89 20.59
C THR A 226 -11.96 10.57 21.51
N GLY A 227 -11.98 11.91 21.55
CA GLY A 227 -12.80 12.65 22.47
C GLY A 227 -12.36 12.50 23.94
N PRO A 228 -13.20 12.88 24.91
CA PRO A 228 -12.82 13.04 26.33
C PRO A 228 -12.66 11.72 27.10
N GLY A 229 -12.88 10.56 26.46
CA GLY A 229 -12.40 9.28 27.00
C GLY A 229 -13.37 8.11 27.00
N THR A 230 -14.69 8.29 26.89
CA THR A 230 -15.61 7.14 26.78
C THR A 230 -16.01 6.85 25.33
N PRO A 231 -16.29 5.58 24.97
CA PRO A 231 -16.70 5.19 23.63
C PRO A 231 -17.85 6.03 23.04
N LYS A 232 -18.80 6.45 23.88
CA LYS A 232 -19.98 7.23 23.46
C LYS A 232 -19.65 8.60 22.88
N TRP A 233 -18.45 9.11 23.12
CA TRP A 233 -18.00 10.39 22.59
C TRP A 233 -17.13 10.27 21.34
N ARG A 234 -16.76 9.06 20.93
CA ARG A 234 -16.01 8.85 19.69
C ARG A 234 -16.95 9.02 18.50
N ILE A 235 -16.51 9.82 17.54
CA ILE A 235 -17.25 9.98 16.29
C ILE A 235 -17.03 8.76 15.39
N PRO A 236 -17.98 8.40 14.50
CA PRO A 236 -17.85 7.23 13.63
C PRO A 236 -16.61 7.25 12.73
N GLU A 237 -16.17 8.44 12.31
CA GLU A 237 -14.95 8.60 11.49
C GLU A 237 -13.70 8.13 12.24
N ALA A 238 -13.53 8.54 13.50
CA ALA A 238 -12.41 8.15 14.35
C ALA A 238 -12.36 6.62 14.52
N GLU A 239 -13.49 5.98 14.80
CA GLU A 239 -13.54 4.51 14.93
C GLU A 239 -13.22 3.81 13.61
N LYS A 240 -13.71 4.33 12.47
CA LYS A 240 -13.40 3.80 11.14
C LYS A 240 -11.90 3.86 10.85
N MET A 241 -11.24 4.98 11.16
CA MET A 241 -9.80 5.14 10.97
C MET A 241 -9.00 4.20 11.89
N ILE A 242 -9.37 4.11 13.16
CA ILE A 242 -8.72 3.23 14.14
C ILE A 242 -8.83 1.76 13.71
N ARG A 243 -10.02 1.31 13.29
CA ARG A 243 -10.24 -0.07 12.83
C ARG A 243 -9.52 -0.40 11.53
N LYS A 244 -9.40 0.58 10.62
CA LYS A 244 -8.70 0.42 9.33
C LYS A 244 -7.17 0.36 9.50
N ALA A 245 -6.62 0.95 10.55
CA ALA A 245 -5.18 0.97 10.78
C ALA A 245 -4.63 -0.43 11.08
N THR A 246 -3.42 -0.70 10.59
CA THR A 246 -2.63 -1.89 10.92
C THR A 246 -1.82 -1.69 12.20
N ASP A 247 -1.47 -0.44 12.51
CA ASP A 247 -0.63 -0.05 13.63
C ASP A 247 -1.28 1.10 14.40
N TRP A 248 -1.34 0.97 15.72
CA TRP A 248 -1.79 2.02 16.63
C TRP A 248 -0.59 2.62 17.34
N VAL A 249 -0.49 3.94 17.36
CA VAL A 249 0.59 4.67 18.01
C VAL A 249 -0.05 5.68 18.97
N GLY A 250 0.39 5.71 20.22
CA GLY A 250 -0.24 6.60 21.20
C GLY A 250 0.45 6.59 22.56
N TYR A 251 0.05 7.54 23.41
CA TYR A 251 0.29 7.43 24.85
C TYR A 251 -0.46 6.21 25.38
N GLY A 252 0.17 5.40 26.23
CA GLY A 252 -0.37 4.11 26.68
C GLY A 252 -1.83 4.19 27.15
N LEU A 253 -2.16 5.19 27.98
CA LEU A 253 -3.53 5.40 28.47
C LEU A 253 -4.53 5.65 27.34
N TYR A 254 -4.15 6.37 26.28
CA TYR A 254 -5.07 6.64 25.16
C TYR A 254 -5.36 5.38 24.35
N LEU A 255 -4.37 4.48 24.23
CA LEU A 255 -4.58 3.18 23.60
C LEU A 255 -5.48 2.27 24.45
N ASP A 256 -5.40 2.38 25.77
CA ASP A 256 -6.30 1.65 26.67
C ASP A 256 -7.76 2.11 26.52
N LEU A 257 -8.00 3.39 26.25
CA LEU A 257 -9.35 3.94 26.04
C LEU A 257 -10.02 3.49 24.73
N ILE A 258 -9.27 2.91 23.80
CA ILE A 258 -9.78 2.40 22.52
C ILE A 258 -9.62 0.88 22.39
N SER A 259 -9.29 0.18 23.47
CA SER A 259 -9.06 -1.27 23.44
C SER A 259 -10.30 -2.06 23.00
N ASP A 260 -11.50 -1.49 23.11
CA ASP A 260 -12.75 -2.07 22.63
C ASP A 260 -12.83 -2.13 21.08
N LEU A 261 -11.94 -1.42 20.38
CA LEU A 261 -11.84 -1.43 18.93
C LEU A 261 -10.76 -2.40 18.40
N ASP A 262 -10.01 -3.04 19.29
CA ASP A 262 -8.85 -3.88 18.93
C ASP A 262 -9.32 -5.14 18.21
N ASN A 263 -8.68 -5.41 17.07
CA ASN A 263 -8.91 -6.57 16.24
C ASN A 263 -7.58 -7.12 15.68
N GLY A 264 -6.48 -6.98 16.44
CA GLY A 264 -5.15 -7.49 16.08
C GLY A 264 -4.19 -6.44 15.54
N GLN A 265 -4.42 -5.16 15.84
CA GLN A 265 -3.49 -4.10 15.44
C GLN A 265 -2.18 -4.17 16.24
N ASN A 266 -1.07 -3.81 15.60
CA ASN A 266 0.21 -3.68 16.29
C ASN A 266 0.20 -2.39 17.14
N GLN A 267 0.30 -2.51 18.47
CA GLN A 267 0.26 -1.37 19.37
C GLN A 267 1.66 -0.88 19.73
N HIS A 268 1.92 0.40 19.48
CA HIS A 268 3.17 1.10 19.78
C HIS A 268 2.90 2.12 20.89
N ARG A 269 3.26 1.73 22.12
CA ARG A 269 2.97 2.48 23.35
C ARG A 269 4.16 3.37 23.73
N PHE A 270 3.87 4.63 24.01
CA PHE A 270 4.85 5.63 24.46
C PHE A 270 4.41 6.27 25.77
N ASP A 271 5.35 6.86 26.49
CA ASP A 271 5.11 7.58 27.73
C ASP A 271 4.81 9.07 27.49
N LEU A 272 4.33 9.75 28.53
CA LEU A 272 4.17 11.20 28.54
C LEU A 272 5.56 11.88 28.37
N GLY A 273 5.62 12.97 27.61
CA GLY A 273 6.87 13.68 27.31
C GLY A 273 7.69 13.10 26.14
N GLN A 274 7.25 12.00 25.52
CA GLN A 274 7.89 11.40 24.33
C GLN A 274 7.17 11.77 23.02
N GLU A 275 6.60 12.97 22.94
CA GLU A 275 5.71 13.39 21.84
C GLU A 275 6.40 13.33 20.48
N GLU A 276 7.61 13.90 20.39
CA GLU A 276 8.36 13.91 19.15
C GLU A 276 8.79 12.50 18.70
N VAL A 277 9.32 11.69 19.63
CA VAL A 277 9.69 10.29 19.35
C VAL A 277 8.48 9.52 18.81
N ARG A 278 7.31 9.69 19.45
CA ARG A 278 6.06 9.05 19.09
C ARG A 278 5.60 9.45 17.69
N VAL A 279 5.66 10.73 17.35
CA VAL A 279 5.29 11.22 16.02
C VAL A 279 6.27 10.72 14.95
N CYS A 280 7.58 10.80 15.19
CA CYS A 280 8.59 10.28 14.26
C CYS A 280 8.39 8.78 13.99
N HIS A 281 8.06 8.00 15.03
CA HIS A 281 7.76 6.58 14.88
C HIS A 281 6.54 6.33 14.00
N ALA A 282 5.45 7.07 14.21
CA ALA A 282 4.24 6.98 13.40
C ALA A 282 4.50 7.34 11.92
N LEU A 283 5.26 8.41 11.68
CA LEU A 283 5.68 8.84 10.33
C LEU A 283 6.54 7.79 9.64
N ASN A 284 7.51 7.19 10.34
CA ASN A 284 8.37 6.14 9.80
C ASN A 284 7.59 4.87 9.45
N LEU A 285 6.64 4.46 10.29
CA LEU A 285 5.75 3.33 9.98
C LEU A 285 4.89 3.61 8.74
N ALA A 286 4.32 4.81 8.64
CA ALA A 286 3.57 5.21 7.46
C ALA A 286 4.45 5.27 6.20
N ALA A 287 5.69 5.76 6.29
CA ALA A 287 6.64 5.77 5.17
C ALA A 287 6.97 4.37 4.63
N GLN A 288 6.82 3.32 5.44
CA GLN A 288 6.95 1.93 5.01
C GLN A 288 5.74 1.42 4.21
N GLY A 289 4.70 2.22 4.02
CA GLY A 289 3.46 1.83 3.32
C GLY A 289 2.35 1.35 4.25
N LYS A 290 2.52 1.44 5.57
CA LYS A 290 1.52 1.01 6.56
C LYS A 290 0.39 2.02 6.72
N THR A 291 -0.73 1.57 7.28
CA THR A 291 -1.84 2.45 7.71
C THR A 291 -1.76 2.59 9.23
N VAL A 292 -1.44 3.78 9.72
CA VAL A 292 -1.12 4.06 11.12
C VAL A 292 -2.18 4.97 11.72
N ALA A 293 -2.69 4.64 12.90
CA ALA A 293 -3.52 5.55 13.71
C ALA A 293 -2.69 6.13 14.87
N LEU A 294 -2.41 7.43 14.80
CA LEU A 294 -1.81 8.21 15.88
C LEU A 294 -2.92 8.79 16.77
N VAL A 295 -3.08 8.19 17.95
CA VAL A 295 -4.23 8.40 18.83
C VAL A 295 -3.97 9.54 19.80
N SER A 296 -4.89 10.50 19.85
CA SER A 296 -4.92 11.61 20.81
C SER A 296 -6.25 11.62 21.56
N SER A 297 -6.24 11.93 22.86
CA SER A 297 -7.47 12.28 23.57
C SER A 297 -8.02 13.62 23.08
N GLY A 298 -9.33 13.83 23.21
CA GLY A 298 -9.97 15.08 22.80
C GLY A 298 -9.90 15.26 21.29
N ASP A 299 -9.48 16.45 20.87
CA ASP A 299 -9.23 16.80 19.46
C ASP A 299 -7.71 16.83 19.20
N PRO A 300 -7.20 16.20 18.13
CA PRO A 300 -5.76 16.14 17.87
C PRO A 300 -5.16 17.49 17.46
N GLY A 301 -5.99 18.48 17.09
CA GLY A 301 -5.59 19.85 16.77
C GLY A 301 -5.58 20.80 17.96
N ILE A 302 -5.98 20.36 19.16
CA ILE A 302 -6.00 21.21 20.36
C ILE A 302 -5.01 20.66 21.38
N TYR A 303 -3.82 21.28 21.47
CA TYR A 303 -2.72 20.89 22.37
C TYR A 303 -2.33 19.41 22.26
N ALA A 304 -2.30 18.90 21.03
CA ALA A 304 -2.10 17.48 20.76
C ALA A 304 -1.26 17.27 19.50
N MET A 305 -1.33 16.07 18.92
CA MET A 305 -0.31 15.58 18.00
C MET A 305 -0.37 16.15 16.57
N ALA A 306 -1.49 16.74 16.14
CA ALA A 306 -1.61 17.20 14.75
C ALA A 306 -0.59 18.29 14.41
N THR A 307 -0.41 19.28 15.27
CA THR A 307 0.57 20.36 15.07
C THR A 307 1.98 19.81 14.90
N LEU A 308 2.40 18.91 15.79
CA LEU A 308 3.74 18.32 15.74
C LEU A 308 3.96 17.44 14.50
N VAL A 309 2.93 16.71 14.06
CA VAL A 309 2.98 15.95 12.80
C VAL A 309 3.25 16.87 11.62
N PHE A 310 2.49 17.97 11.49
CA PHE A 310 2.67 18.90 10.38
C PHE A 310 4.01 19.66 10.45
N GLU A 311 4.46 20.02 11.65
CA GLU A 311 5.79 20.61 11.87
C GLU A 311 6.91 19.68 11.41
N LEU A 312 6.85 18.39 11.78
CA LEU A 312 7.86 17.41 11.39
C LEU A 312 7.81 17.08 9.89
N LEU A 313 6.62 17.09 9.28
CA LEU A 313 6.49 16.95 7.82
C LEU A 313 7.15 18.12 7.09
N GLU A 314 6.90 19.36 7.54
CA GLU A 314 7.46 20.56 6.92
C GLU A 314 8.98 20.67 7.13
N THR A 315 9.45 20.46 8.36
CA THR A 315 10.86 20.69 8.71
C THR A 315 11.76 19.50 8.37
N GLY A 316 11.22 18.28 8.34
CA GLY A 316 12.00 17.07 8.16
C GLY A 316 12.98 16.76 9.29
N ARG A 317 12.93 17.53 10.39
CA ARG A 317 13.94 17.50 11.45
C ARG A 317 13.30 17.07 12.75
N SER A 318 13.71 15.91 13.24
CA SER A 318 13.57 15.58 14.66
C SER A 318 14.66 16.33 15.45
N SER A 319 14.26 17.06 16.50
CA SER A 319 15.18 17.65 17.48
C SER A 319 16.06 16.60 18.18
N ILE A 320 15.64 15.33 18.17
CA ILE A 320 16.40 14.19 18.70
C ILE A 320 17.58 13.81 17.81
N ALA A 321 17.45 13.89 16.48
CA ALA A 321 18.53 13.59 15.54
C ALA A 321 19.71 14.57 15.67
N GLY A 322 19.46 15.80 16.16
CA GLY A 322 20.49 16.79 16.47
C GLY A 322 21.24 16.59 17.79
N ARG A 323 20.79 15.68 18.67
CA ARG A 323 21.40 15.44 20.00
C ARG A 323 22.29 14.19 20.08
N SER A 324 22.14 13.23 19.17
CA SER A 324 23.09 12.11 19.03
C SER A 324 24.31 12.54 18.22
N GLY A 325 25.16 13.38 18.82
CA GLY A 325 26.50 13.66 18.35
C GLY A 325 27.45 12.47 18.53
N VAL A 326 27.13 11.32 17.93
CA VAL A 326 28.11 10.26 17.67
C VAL A 326 28.34 10.25 16.17
N ALA A 327 29.19 11.17 15.72
CA ALA A 327 29.89 11.01 14.46
C ALA A 327 30.82 9.79 14.61
N GLU A 328 30.39 8.62 14.13
CA GLU A 328 31.33 7.54 13.87
C GLU A 328 32.29 8.01 12.77
N LYS A 329 33.50 8.39 13.19
CA LYS A 329 34.64 8.53 12.30
C LYS A 329 35.07 7.14 11.83
N SER A 330 34.43 6.61 10.78
CA SER A 330 35.04 5.54 9.99
C SER A 330 35.83 6.17 8.84
N GLY A 331 37.15 6.24 9.00
CA GLY A 331 38.07 6.61 7.94
C GLY A 331 38.16 5.51 6.88
N SER A 332 37.59 5.75 5.71
CA SER A 332 38.15 5.32 4.42
C SER A 332 37.48 6.14 3.32
N ALA A 333 38.23 6.54 2.31
CA ALA A 333 37.75 7.33 1.19
C ALA A 333 36.78 6.50 0.32
N GLY A 334 35.52 6.49 0.70
CA GLY A 334 34.37 5.97 -0.04
C GLY A 334 33.21 6.96 0.15
N ARG A 335 32.37 7.13 -0.89
CA ARG A 335 31.24 8.07 -0.95
C ARG A 335 30.52 8.26 0.40
N PRO A 336 30.13 9.50 0.77
CA PRO A 336 29.27 9.70 1.93
C PRO A 336 28.00 8.87 1.73
N GLY A 337 27.78 7.90 2.61
CA GLY A 337 26.56 7.12 2.65
C GLY A 337 25.38 8.07 2.78
N ALA A 338 24.39 7.93 1.90
CA ALA A 338 23.17 8.73 1.94
C ALA A 338 22.51 8.53 3.31
N ALA A 339 22.53 9.57 4.14
CA ALA A 339 21.57 9.67 5.23
C ALA A 339 20.19 9.57 4.56
N ILE A 340 19.41 8.56 4.92
CA ILE A 340 18.02 8.44 4.48
C ILE A 340 17.34 9.72 4.96
N ASP A 341 16.98 10.57 4.02
CA ASP A 341 16.37 11.86 4.32
C ASP A 341 14.91 11.58 4.71
N SER A 342 14.68 11.22 5.97
CA SER A 342 13.36 10.83 6.51
C SER A 342 12.26 11.83 6.12
N ALA A 343 12.63 13.10 5.99
CA ALA A 343 11.80 14.18 5.48
C ALA A 343 11.18 13.88 4.10
N ALA A 344 12.02 13.44 3.15
CA ALA A 344 11.60 13.17 1.78
C ALA A 344 10.74 11.91 1.65
N GLU A 345 10.82 10.99 2.62
CA GLU A 345 9.95 9.81 2.71
C GLU A 345 8.61 10.16 3.35
N TRP A 346 8.61 10.95 4.43
CA TRP A 346 7.39 11.37 5.12
C TRP A 346 6.49 12.22 4.22
N GLN A 347 7.07 13.08 3.36
CA GLN A 347 6.32 13.87 2.38
C GLN A 347 5.49 13.04 1.38
N ARG A 348 5.71 11.72 1.32
CA ARG A 348 5.00 10.82 0.39
C ARG A 348 3.83 10.08 1.03
N ILE A 349 3.68 10.16 2.35
CA ILE A 349 2.55 9.51 3.04
C ILE A 349 1.29 10.34 2.85
N ARG A 350 0.14 9.67 2.92
CA ARG A 350 -1.16 10.33 3.05
C ARG A 350 -1.39 10.67 4.51
N VAL A 351 -1.82 11.89 4.81
CA VAL A 351 -2.17 12.31 6.17
C VAL A 351 -3.62 12.74 6.20
N GLU A 352 -4.38 12.20 7.16
CA GLU A 352 -5.75 12.62 7.43
C GLU A 352 -5.91 12.87 8.92
N VAL A 353 -6.74 13.85 9.26
CA VAL A 353 -7.02 14.23 10.66
C VAL A 353 -8.51 14.03 10.90
N SER A 354 -8.85 13.16 11.85
CA SER A 354 -10.23 13.05 12.34
C SER A 354 -10.37 13.86 13.62
N PRO A 355 -11.33 14.79 13.69
CA PRO A 355 -11.53 15.63 14.86
C PRO A 355 -12.03 14.79 16.04
N GLY A 356 -12.04 15.39 17.21
CA GLY A 356 -12.66 14.80 18.38
C GLY A 356 -13.26 15.84 19.31
N ILE A 357 -14.14 15.41 20.22
CA ILE A 357 -14.75 16.33 21.18
C ILE A 357 -13.70 16.71 22.22
N SER A 358 -13.26 17.96 22.21
CA SER A 358 -12.23 18.43 23.15
C SER A 358 -12.75 18.47 24.58
N ALA A 359 -11.84 18.32 25.56
CA ALA A 359 -12.18 18.29 26.98
C ALA A 359 -12.97 19.53 27.41
N LEU A 360 -12.63 20.72 26.87
CA LEU A 360 -13.32 21.98 27.16
C LEU A 360 -14.80 21.96 26.71
N GLN A 361 -15.11 21.36 25.56
CA GLN A 361 -16.47 21.26 25.04
C GLN A 361 -17.28 20.28 25.89
N ALA A 362 -16.68 19.12 26.20
CA ALA A 362 -17.29 18.11 27.06
C ALA A 362 -17.59 18.67 28.46
N ALA A 363 -16.64 19.41 29.05
CA ALA A 363 -16.81 20.05 30.35
C ALA A 363 -17.89 21.14 30.31
N SER A 364 -17.86 22.02 29.30
CA SER A 364 -18.88 23.07 29.11
C SER A 364 -20.29 22.48 29.07
N ALA A 365 -20.51 21.44 28.26
CA ALA A 365 -21.80 20.77 28.13
C ALA A 365 -22.28 20.06 29.40
N ARG A 366 -21.37 19.70 30.32
CA ARG A 366 -21.72 19.11 31.63
C ARG A 366 -22.04 20.16 32.69
N ILE A 367 -21.54 21.38 32.52
CA ILE A 367 -21.78 22.52 33.42
C ILE A 367 -23.03 23.31 32.97
N GLY A 368 -23.29 23.37 31.66
CA GLY A 368 -24.36 24.15 31.06
C GLY A 368 -23.86 24.78 29.75
N ALA A 369 -23.55 26.08 29.79
CA ALA A 369 -22.97 26.81 28.66
C ALA A 369 -21.92 27.86 29.07
N PRO A 370 -20.93 27.53 29.93
CA PRO A 370 -19.92 28.51 30.37
C PRO A 370 -19.05 29.06 29.23
N LEU A 371 -18.97 28.37 28.09
CA LEU A 371 -18.25 28.80 26.88
C LEU A 371 -19.19 29.32 25.78
N GLY A 372 -20.37 29.85 26.15
CA GLY A 372 -21.39 30.33 25.20
C GLY A 372 -21.08 31.69 24.54
N HIS A 373 -20.06 32.40 25.03
CA HIS A 373 -19.55 33.66 24.48
C HIS A 373 -18.07 33.52 24.13
N ASP A 374 -17.45 34.60 23.64
CA ASP A 374 -16.02 34.66 23.32
C ASP A 374 -15.19 34.08 24.46
N PHE A 375 -14.33 33.12 24.11
CA PHE A 375 -13.46 32.44 25.04
C PHE A 375 -12.10 32.21 24.39
N CYS A 376 -11.08 31.98 25.21
CA CYS A 376 -9.78 31.51 24.77
C CYS A 376 -9.45 30.19 25.45
N THR A 377 -8.53 29.45 24.84
CA THR A 377 -7.93 28.26 25.45
C THR A 377 -6.47 28.57 25.70
N ILE A 378 -5.96 28.17 26.85
CA ILE A 378 -4.56 28.36 27.24
C ILE A 378 -4.08 27.05 27.86
N SER A 379 -2.99 26.49 27.33
CA SER A 379 -2.23 25.47 28.06
C SER A 379 -1.43 26.16 29.15
N LEU A 380 -1.63 25.71 30.40
CA LEU A 380 -0.81 26.10 31.54
C LEU A 380 0.42 25.19 31.63
#